data_AF-A0A5C8DI77-F1
#
_entry.id   AF-A0A5C8DI77-F1
#
_cell.length_a   1.000
_cell.length_b   1.000
_cell.length_c   1.000
_cell.angle_alpha   90.00
_cell.angle_beta   90.00
_cell.angle_gamma   90.00
#
_symmetry.space_group_name_H-M   'P 1'
#
loop_
_entity.id
_entity.type
_entity.pdbx_description
1 polymer ?
#
loop_
_entity_poly.entity_id
_entity_poly.type
_entity_poly.pdbx_seq_one_letter_code
_entity_poly.pdbx_strand_id
1 'polypeptide(L)'
;MKVCVLQPDYSTTGVDYKNYDPPRYLNAFLPNDEVDHVFLNKLTTYRQLKELKKKGYDIFVNLCEGYLEWEVPSIDVIHSFDLLDLPHTGPTAKLYDPTKELMKYVAHCEGVKTPGYFMIDKPEDIDKVEKYLSYPMFIKPSKAGDSLGIDENSVLYNKQDLLKKVVEIYNEYGPLLVEEYIDGREFTVLVAANADGKTCKVFKPVEYVFPEGKTFKTYSLKTSELHPDCNFPCTDPVLDKALRAATERIFKGFNGVGYARLDFRVNDKNEIFFLEINFTCSVFYTDGYEGSADFILKFDEAGQKGFLEQIIEEGIARHARKKKPYAMKGNSIAGFGIYATRPIHKGDVVFCGEEKAQRVVTKRFVDKHWNEEQKLNFRRYAYAVSDEVFVLWDEDPSEWAPQNHSCDANTGLDGLNVIALRNISRNEELTLDYSQFLDQNMEPFECRCGSPKCRGLITGVYNNSVNTREQMVQSNAVGVKS
;
A
#
# COMPACT_ATOMS: atom_id res chain seq x y z
N MET A 1 -8.12 -10.62 -22.31
CA MET A 1 -7.52 -9.36 -21.83
C MET A 1 -6.25 -9.09 -22.61
N LYS A 2 -5.79 -7.84 -22.61
CA LYS A 2 -4.51 -7.43 -23.18
C LYS A 2 -3.56 -7.04 -22.05
N VAL A 3 -2.54 -7.86 -21.81
CA VAL A 3 -1.60 -7.77 -20.68
C VAL A 3 -0.23 -7.31 -21.18
N CYS A 4 0.36 -6.32 -20.51
CA CYS A 4 1.74 -5.91 -20.76
C CYS A 4 2.63 -6.31 -19.59
N VAL A 5 3.55 -7.24 -19.81
CA VAL A 5 4.55 -7.66 -18.82
C VAL A 5 5.78 -6.76 -18.98
N LEU A 6 6.07 -5.98 -17.95
CA LEU A 6 7.19 -5.05 -17.89
C LEU A 6 8.36 -5.69 -17.16
N GLN A 7 9.54 -5.61 -17.77
CA GLN A 7 10.78 -6.16 -17.24
C GLN A 7 11.90 -5.11 -17.35
N PRO A 8 12.93 -5.18 -16.51
CA PRO A 8 14.06 -4.26 -16.60
C PRO A 8 14.88 -4.47 -17.89
N ASP A 9 15.15 -3.38 -18.63
CA ASP A 9 16.17 -3.33 -19.67
C ASP A 9 17.53 -3.06 -19.04
N TYR A 10 18.46 -4.00 -19.22
CA TYR A 10 19.83 -3.89 -18.72
C TYR A 10 20.83 -3.30 -19.74
N SER A 11 20.38 -2.83 -20.91
CA SER A 11 21.27 -2.39 -22.00
C SER A 11 22.14 -1.18 -21.65
N THR A 12 21.74 -0.36 -20.67
CA THR A 12 22.44 0.86 -20.26
C THR A 12 22.97 0.80 -18.82
N THR A 13 23.12 -0.39 -18.24
CA THR A 13 23.51 -0.53 -16.83
C THR A 13 24.88 -1.18 -16.61
N GLY A 14 25.60 -0.66 -15.62
CA GLY A 14 26.78 -1.30 -15.03
C GLY A 14 26.47 -2.38 -13.98
N VAL A 15 25.21 -2.52 -13.56
CA VAL A 15 24.81 -3.44 -12.48
C VAL A 15 25.00 -4.90 -12.90
N ASP A 16 25.62 -5.70 -12.03
CA ASP A 16 25.94 -7.11 -12.24
C ASP A 16 24.71 -8.03 -12.22
N TYR A 17 23.63 -7.58 -11.56
CA TYR A 17 22.33 -8.26 -11.50
C TYR A 17 21.76 -8.65 -12.87
N LYS A 18 22.18 -7.99 -13.95
CA LYS A 18 21.86 -8.37 -15.34
C LYS A 18 22.24 -9.81 -15.70
N ASN A 19 23.17 -10.42 -14.97
CA ASN A 19 23.59 -11.80 -15.17
C ASN A 19 22.68 -12.82 -14.45
N TYR A 20 21.77 -12.33 -13.59
CA TYR A 20 20.95 -13.14 -12.67
C TYR A 20 19.44 -12.88 -12.79
N ASP A 21 18.99 -11.89 -13.58
CA ASP A 21 17.57 -11.66 -13.93
C ASP A 21 17.31 -12.01 -15.41
N PRO A 22 17.11 -13.29 -15.75
CA PRO A 22 16.75 -13.68 -17.10
C PRO A 22 15.33 -13.21 -17.46
N PRO A 23 15.03 -13.00 -18.76
CA PRO A 23 13.67 -12.68 -19.21
C PRO A 23 12.64 -13.72 -18.78
N ARG A 24 11.54 -13.25 -18.19
CA ARG A 24 10.40 -14.02 -17.70
C ARG A 24 9.23 -13.93 -18.69
N TYR A 25 8.91 -15.03 -19.35
CA TYR A 25 7.83 -15.12 -20.33
C TYR A 25 6.58 -15.76 -19.73
N LEU A 26 5.48 -15.01 -19.67
CA LEU A 26 4.26 -15.38 -18.93
C LEU A 26 3.12 -15.91 -19.81
N ASN A 27 3.34 -16.06 -21.12
CA ASN A 27 2.30 -16.47 -22.08
C ASN A 27 1.66 -17.82 -21.72
N ALA A 28 2.47 -18.74 -21.19
CA ALA A 28 2.01 -20.08 -20.80
C ALA A 28 0.95 -20.06 -19.68
N PHE A 29 0.96 -19.02 -18.83
CA PHE A 29 0.02 -18.88 -17.73
C PHE A 29 -1.29 -18.20 -18.14
N LEU A 30 -1.30 -17.49 -19.27
CA LEU A 30 -2.44 -16.72 -19.78
C LEU A 30 -2.76 -17.11 -21.25
N PRO A 31 -3.13 -18.38 -21.52
CA PRO A 31 -3.25 -18.90 -22.88
C PRO A 31 -4.38 -18.27 -23.73
N ASN A 32 -5.32 -17.58 -23.08
CA ASN A 32 -6.47 -16.95 -23.75
C ASN A 32 -6.35 -15.41 -23.84
N ASP A 33 -5.22 -14.85 -23.41
CA ASP A 33 -4.97 -13.41 -23.38
C ASP A 33 -3.89 -13.00 -24.38
N GLU A 34 -3.95 -11.74 -24.83
CA GLU A 34 -2.85 -11.13 -25.58
C GLU A 34 -1.80 -10.66 -24.57
N VAL A 35 -0.60 -11.27 -24.59
CA VAL A 35 0.48 -10.95 -23.65
C VAL A 35 1.68 -10.42 -24.40
N ASP A 36 1.99 -9.14 -24.17
CA ASP A 36 3.19 -8.48 -24.70
C ASP A 36 4.25 -8.36 -23.60
N HIS A 37 5.52 -8.63 -23.93
CA HIS A 37 6.67 -8.42 -23.05
C HIS A 37 7.44 -7.17 -23.49
N VAL A 38 7.66 -6.24 -22.55
CA VAL A 38 8.36 -4.99 -22.83
C VAL A 38 9.46 -4.77 -21.79
N PHE A 39 10.67 -4.48 -22.29
CA PHE A 39 11.80 -4.10 -21.47
C PHE A 39 11.83 -2.57 -21.29
N LEU A 40 11.79 -2.11 -20.04
CA LEU A 40 11.82 -0.71 -19.67
C LEU A 40 13.24 -0.27 -19.39
N ASN A 41 13.66 0.85 -19.96
CA ASN A 41 14.93 1.47 -19.65
C ASN A 41 14.71 2.58 -18.62
N LYS A 42 15.51 2.60 -17.54
CA LYS A 42 15.36 3.57 -16.43
C LYS A 42 15.35 5.02 -16.92
N LEU A 43 16.15 5.33 -17.95
CA LEU A 43 16.27 6.68 -18.52
C LEU A 43 15.02 7.11 -19.30
N THR A 44 14.17 6.17 -19.72
CA THR A 44 13.00 6.44 -20.56
C THR A 44 11.69 5.84 -20.04
N THR A 45 11.64 5.36 -18.79
CA THR A 45 10.47 4.71 -18.16
C THR A 45 9.16 5.44 -18.45
N TYR A 46 9.05 6.71 -18.07
CA TYR A 46 7.82 7.49 -18.26
C TYR A 46 7.42 7.62 -19.73
N ARG A 47 8.39 7.88 -20.62
CA ARG A 47 8.15 8.01 -22.06
C ARG A 47 7.66 6.70 -22.66
N GLN A 48 8.28 5.57 -22.30
CA GLN A 48 7.87 4.25 -22.76
C GLN A 48 6.46 3.91 -22.30
N LEU A 49 6.15 4.10 -21.00
CA LEU A 49 4.82 3.84 -20.46
C LEU A 49 3.74 4.74 -21.08
N LYS A 50 4.06 6.01 -21.38
CA LYS A 50 3.14 6.92 -22.09
C LYS A 50 2.81 6.44 -23.50
N GLU A 51 3.76 5.84 -24.21
CA GLU A 51 3.51 5.23 -25.53
C GLU A 51 2.71 3.91 -25.40
N LEU A 52 3.03 3.08 -24.40
CA LEU A 52 2.30 1.84 -24.14
C LEU A 52 0.84 2.09 -23.73
N LYS A 53 0.55 3.19 -23.02
CA LYS A 53 -0.83 3.62 -22.71
C LYS A 53 -1.71 3.71 -23.96
N LYS A 54 -1.16 4.13 -25.11
CA LYS A 54 -1.89 4.26 -26.37
C LYS A 54 -2.29 2.91 -26.98
N LYS A 55 -1.70 1.80 -26.53
CA LYS A 55 -1.97 0.45 -27.02
C LYS A 55 -3.16 -0.24 -26.35
N GLY A 56 -3.77 0.38 -25.32
CA GLY A 56 -5.01 -0.09 -24.71
C GLY A 56 -4.88 -1.39 -23.90
N TYR A 57 -3.81 -1.55 -23.12
CA TYR A 57 -3.67 -2.68 -22.19
C TYR A 57 -4.66 -2.59 -21.03
N ASP A 58 -5.19 -3.74 -20.61
CA ASP A 58 -6.09 -3.87 -19.45
C ASP A 58 -5.32 -3.82 -18.13
N ILE A 59 -4.06 -4.29 -18.12
CA ILE A 59 -3.21 -4.38 -16.93
C ILE A 59 -1.73 -4.43 -17.32
N PHE A 60 -0.89 -3.81 -16.48
CA PHE A 60 0.57 -3.93 -16.54
C PHE A 60 1.07 -4.86 -15.43
N VAL A 61 1.68 -5.98 -15.79
CA VAL A 61 2.38 -6.86 -14.84
C VAL A 61 3.79 -6.29 -14.64
N ASN A 62 4.09 -5.76 -13.45
CA ASN A 62 5.35 -5.10 -13.18
C ASN A 62 6.33 -6.06 -12.53
N LEU A 63 7.39 -6.42 -13.26
CA LEU A 63 8.50 -7.26 -12.77
C LEU A 63 9.80 -6.46 -12.60
N CYS A 64 9.73 -5.13 -12.64
CA CYS A 64 10.88 -4.26 -12.36
C CYS A 64 11.09 -4.14 -10.84
N GLU A 65 12.19 -4.70 -10.36
CA GLU A 65 12.54 -4.85 -8.93
C GLU A 65 13.81 -4.07 -8.51
N GLY A 66 14.25 -3.11 -9.33
CA GLY A 66 15.49 -2.38 -9.07
C GLY A 66 15.44 -1.47 -7.84
N TYR A 67 16.59 -1.13 -7.29
CA TYR A 67 16.68 -0.09 -6.26
C TYR A 67 16.79 1.29 -6.89
N LEU A 68 16.39 2.34 -6.14
CA LEU A 68 16.43 3.72 -6.65
C LEU A 68 17.84 4.11 -7.13
N GLU A 69 18.85 3.58 -6.45
CA GLU A 69 20.28 3.85 -6.66
C GLU A 69 20.86 3.12 -7.88
N TRP A 70 20.17 2.08 -8.36
CA TRP A 70 20.62 1.28 -9.49
C TRP A 70 20.28 1.95 -10.82
N GLU A 71 20.97 1.59 -11.90
CA GLU A 71 20.70 2.13 -13.24
C GLU A 71 19.60 1.35 -14.00
N VAL A 72 18.75 0.61 -13.28
CA VAL A 72 17.62 -0.17 -13.81
C VAL A 72 16.27 0.33 -13.26
N PRO A 73 15.15 0.09 -13.97
CA PRO A 73 13.84 0.56 -13.52
C PRO A 73 13.48 0.06 -12.12
N SER A 74 12.90 0.96 -11.34
CA SER A 74 12.65 0.82 -9.91
C SER A 74 11.31 1.47 -9.54
N ILE A 75 11.24 2.17 -8.40
CA ILE A 75 10.08 2.96 -7.97
C ILE A 75 9.61 4.00 -9.00
N ASP A 76 10.48 4.43 -9.92
CA ASP A 76 10.13 5.33 -11.04
C ASP A 76 9.04 4.75 -11.96
N VAL A 77 8.96 3.42 -12.06
CA VAL A 77 7.88 2.73 -12.81
C VAL A 77 6.54 2.97 -12.13
N ILE A 78 6.48 2.84 -10.80
CA ILE A 78 5.25 3.02 -10.01
C ILE A 78 4.80 4.49 -10.04
N HIS A 79 5.72 5.43 -9.85
CA HIS A 79 5.40 6.86 -10.00
C HIS A 79 4.84 7.17 -11.40
N SER A 80 5.41 6.54 -12.44
CA SER A 80 4.92 6.72 -13.81
C SER A 80 3.53 6.12 -14.00
N PHE A 81 3.21 4.98 -13.38
CA PHE A 81 1.85 4.43 -13.39
C PHE A 81 0.84 5.36 -12.74
N ASP A 82 1.15 5.93 -11.58
CA ASP A 82 0.25 6.85 -10.88
C ASP A 82 0.01 8.12 -11.73
N LEU A 83 1.07 8.71 -12.32
CA LEU A 83 0.95 9.88 -13.20
C LEU A 83 0.16 9.61 -14.48
N LEU A 84 0.27 8.39 -15.02
CA LEU A 84 -0.42 7.99 -16.25
C LEU A 84 -1.77 7.32 -15.97
N ASP A 85 -2.14 7.15 -14.71
CA ASP A 85 -3.37 6.49 -14.27
C ASP A 85 -3.53 5.10 -14.92
N LEU A 86 -2.48 4.27 -14.82
CA LEU A 86 -2.41 2.93 -15.41
C LEU A 86 -2.70 1.83 -14.37
N PRO A 87 -3.48 0.79 -14.72
CA PRO A 87 -3.67 -0.38 -13.87
C PRO A 87 -2.37 -1.19 -13.82
N HIS A 88 -1.89 -1.55 -12.64
CA HIS A 88 -0.66 -2.33 -12.50
C HIS A 88 -0.71 -3.31 -11.31
N THR A 89 0.06 -4.38 -11.42
CA THR A 89 0.35 -5.31 -10.30
C THR A 89 1.46 -4.74 -9.38
N GLY A 90 1.61 -5.33 -8.19
CA GLY A 90 2.65 -4.94 -7.24
C GLY A 90 2.27 -3.77 -6.33
N PRO A 91 3.24 -3.22 -5.58
CA PRO A 91 2.99 -2.27 -4.50
C PRO A 91 2.66 -0.86 -4.99
N THR A 92 2.24 -0.01 -4.05
CA THR A 92 2.28 1.46 -4.23
C THR A 92 3.67 1.99 -3.91
N ALA A 93 3.98 3.23 -4.31
CA ALA A 93 5.25 3.88 -4.00
C ALA A 93 5.56 3.90 -2.49
N LYS A 94 4.54 4.02 -1.63
CA LYS A 94 4.67 4.01 -0.17
C LYS A 94 5.13 2.64 0.39
N LEU A 95 4.78 1.56 -0.29
CA LEU A 95 5.10 0.19 0.13
C LEU A 95 6.36 -0.36 -0.54
N TYR A 96 6.96 0.38 -1.47
CA TYR A 96 8.07 -0.11 -2.28
C TYR A 96 9.26 -0.59 -1.44
N ASP A 97 9.70 0.26 -0.49
CA ASP A 97 10.87 0.01 0.36
C ASP A 97 10.64 0.60 1.76
N PRO A 98 9.81 -0.04 2.61
CA PRO A 98 9.58 0.44 3.97
C PRO A 98 10.86 0.28 4.80
N THR A 99 11.11 1.19 5.76
CA THR A 99 12.32 1.09 6.60
C THR A 99 12.26 -0.12 7.52
N LYS A 100 13.43 -0.71 7.85
CA LYS A 100 13.51 -1.86 8.77
C LYS A 100 12.92 -1.53 10.16
N GLU A 101 13.05 -0.28 10.62
CA GLU A 101 12.42 0.17 11.88
C GLU A 101 10.89 0.14 11.78
N LEU A 102 10.32 0.62 10.67
CA LEU A 102 8.88 0.57 10.44
C LEU A 102 8.38 -0.88 10.35
N MET A 103 9.12 -1.76 9.66
CA MET A 103 8.84 -3.20 9.62
C MET A 103 8.74 -3.80 11.02
N LYS A 104 9.71 -3.52 11.89
CA LYS A 104 9.72 -4.00 13.27
C LYS A 104 8.58 -3.41 14.10
N TYR A 105 8.31 -2.12 13.95
CA TYR A 105 7.22 -1.46 14.66
C TYR A 105 5.85 -2.05 14.29
N VAL A 106 5.58 -2.25 13.00
CA VAL A 106 4.35 -2.91 12.54
C VAL A 106 4.26 -4.33 13.09
N ALA A 107 5.33 -5.11 13.00
CA ALA A 107 5.34 -6.47 13.57
C ALA A 107 5.04 -6.49 15.07
N HIS A 108 5.59 -5.53 15.84
CA HIS A 108 5.28 -5.37 17.26
C HIS A 108 3.80 -5.06 17.50
N CYS A 109 3.21 -4.12 16.76
CA CYS A 109 1.78 -3.81 16.85
C CYS A 109 0.89 -5.02 16.52
N GLU A 110 1.35 -5.89 15.63
CA GLU A 110 0.66 -7.11 15.21
C GLU A 110 0.97 -8.35 16.08
N GLY A 111 1.70 -8.14 17.18
CA GLY A 111 2.06 -9.21 18.13
C GLY A 111 2.97 -10.28 17.55
N VAL A 112 3.79 -9.95 16.55
CA VAL A 112 4.82 -10.82 15.98
C VAL A 112 6.19 -10.38 16.49
N LYS A 113 7.00 -11.33 17.00
CA LYS A 113 8.32 -11.01 17.52
C LYS A 113 9.25 -10.60 16.37
N THR A 114 10.17 -9.69 16.67
CA THR A 114 11.34 -9.41 15.85
C THR A 114 12.59 -9.57 16.71
N PRO A 115 13.77 -9.80 16.12
CA PRO A 115 15.01 -9.73 16.88
C PRO A 115 15.14 -8.35 17.56
N GLY A 116 15.65 -8.34 18.80
CA GLY A 116 16.07 -7.10 19.45
C GLY A 116 17.07 -6.37 18.55
N TYR A 117 17.03 -5.04 18.51
CA TYR A 117 17.87 -4.29 17.57
C TYR A 117 18.35 -2.95 18.11
N PHE A 118 19.40 -2.43 17.48
CA PHE A 118 20.00 -1.13 17.73
C PHE A 118 20.46 -0.50 16.41
N MET A 119 20.19 0.79 16.22
CA MET A 119 20.64 1.56 15.06
C MET A 119 21.96 2.26 15.38
N ILE A 120 22.98 2.01 14.55
CA ILE A 120 24.23 2.76 14.55
C ILE A 120 24.11 3.85 13.50
N ASP A 121 23.69 5.05 13.93
CA ASP A 121 23.60 6.23 13.06
C ASP A 121 24.95 6.91 12.84
N LYS A 122 25.91 6.65 13.73
CA LYS A 122 27.30 7.09 13.66
C LYS A 122 28.23 6.11 14.37
N PRO A 123 29.52 6.03 13.99
CA PRO A 123 30.44 5.04 14.57
C PRO A 123 30.60 5.16 16.09
N GLU A 124 30.38 6.34 16.68
CA GLU A 124 30.45 6.52 18.14
C GLU A 124 29.31 5.84 18.90
N ASP A 125 28.24 5.41 18.21
CA ASP A 125 27.13 4.70 18.84
C ASP A 125 27.46 3.23 19.15
N ILE A 126 28.59 2.70 18.66
CA ILE A 126 29.05 1.33 18.95
C ILE A 126 29.09 1.03 20.46
N ASP A 127 29.52 1.98 21.28
CA ASP A 127 29.62 1.81 22.74
C ASP A 127 28.26 1.73 23.46
N LYS A 128 27.16 1.96 22.74
CA LYS A 128 25.79 1.82 23.26
C LYS A 128 25.19 0.46 22.94
N VAL A 129 25.65 -0.25 21.91
CA VAL A 129 25.04 -1.49 21.40
C VAL A 129 24.90 -2.55 22.49
N GLU A 130 25.98 -2.82 23.23
CA GLU A 130 26.04 -3.85 24.28
C GLU A 130 25.18 -3.53 25.52
N LYS A 131 24.59 -2.32 25.59
CA LYS A 131 23.62 -1.97 26.64
C LYS A 131 22.23 -2.49 26.33
N TYR A 132 21.94 -2.77 25.06
CA TYR A 132 20.62 -3.14 24.56
C TYR A 132 20.56 -4.57 24.02
N LEU A 133 21.68 -5.10 23.51
CA LEU A 133 21.73 -6.38 22.81
C LEU A 133 22.78 -7.32 23.40
N SER A 134 22.58 -8.62 23.21
CA SER A 134 23.52 -9.68 23.60
C SER A 134 24.08 -10.40 22.37
N TYR A 135 25.32 -10.90 22.47
CA TYR A 135 25.93 -11.75 21.45
C TYR A 135 25.31 -13.18 21.46
N PRO A 136 25.28 -13.88 20.31
CA PRO A 136 25.70 -13.41 18.99
C PRO A 136 24.73 -12.36 18.41
N MET A 137 25.28 -11.39 17.69
CA MET A 137 24.54 -10.35 16.99
C MET A 137 24.71 -10.48 15.48
N PHE A 138 23.86 -9.82 14.72
CA PHE A 138 23.92 -9.73 13.27
C PHE A 138 23.95 -8.26 12.86
N ILE A 139 24.88 -7.86 11.99
CA ILE A 139 24.97 -6.49 11.49
C ILE A 139 24.70 -6.43 9.99
N LYS A 140 23.91 -5.45 9.58
CA LYS A 140 23.59 -5.21 8.17
C LYS A 140 23.40 -3.72 7.89
N PRO A 141 23.61 -3.24 6.66
CA PRO A 141 23.19 -1.90 6.26
C PRO A 141 21.71 -1.65 6.54
N SER A 142 21.37 -0.44 6.99
CA SER A 142 19.97 -0.06 7.23
C SER A 142 19.16 0.10 5.95
N LYS A 143 19.82 0.55 4.86
CA LYS A 143 19.22 0.86 3.55
C LYS A 143 19.91 0.09 2.42
N ALA A 144 20.10 -1.21 2.60
CA ALA A 144 20.54 -2.06 1.50
C ALA A 144 19.62 -3.27 1.36
N GLY A 145 19.18 -3.51 0.13
CA GLY A 145 18.42 -4.71 -0.23
C GLY A 145 19.33 -5.86 -0.64
N ASP A 146 18.73 -7.03 -0.85
CA ASP A 146 19.36 -8.28 -1.32
C ASP A 146 20.65 -8.73 -0.62
N SER A 147 20.84 -8.31 0.64
CA SER A 147 22.03 -8.66 1.45
C SER A 147 23.33 -8.00 0.94
N LEU A 148 23.23 -6.87 0.25
CA LEU A 148 24.39 -6.00 0.00
C LEU A 148 25.04 -5.59 1.33
N GLY A 149 26.36 -5.69 1.41
CA GLY A 149 27.14 -5.48 2.63
C GLY A 149 27.09 -6.62 3.67
N ILE A 150 26.37 -7.72 3.39
CA ILE A 150 26.27 -8.90 4.26
C ILE A 150 27.17 -10.02 3.74
N ASP A 151 28.08 -10.47 4.59
CA ASP A 151 29.02 -11.59 4.39
C ASP A 151 29.08 -12.51 5.63
N GLU A 152 29.91 -13.55 5.59
CA GLU A 152 30.16 -14.47 6.71
C GLU A 152 30.53 -13.76 8.04
N ASN A 153 31.15 -12.57 7.96
CA ASN A 153 31.57 -11.79 9.13
C ASN A 153 30.46 -10.88 9.69
N SER A 154 29.25 -10.98 9.14
CA SER A 154 28.10 -10.21 9.59
C SER A 154 27.45 -10.78 10.85
N VAL A 155 27.79 -12.02 11.22
CA VAL A 155 27.50 -12.56 12.56
C VAL A 155 28.66 -12.18 13.49
N LEU A 156 28.33 -11.45 14.54
CA LEU A 156 29.25 -10.88 15.51
C LEU A 156 29.18 -11.72 16.79
N TYR A 157 30.32 -12.16 17.30
CA TYR A 157 30.40 -12.96 18.54
C TYR A 157 30.97 -12.17 19.71
N ASN A 158 31.59 -11.02 19.45
CA ASN A 158 32.21 -10.17 20.45
C ASN A 158 32.38 -8.71 19.96
N LYS A 159 32.82 -7.82 20.86
CA LYS A 159 33.02 -6.38 20.58
C LYS A 159 34.03 -6.11 19.46
N GLN A 160 35.05 -6.95 19.33
CA GLN A 160 36.08 -6.79 18.31
C GLN A 160 35.50 -7.06 16.91
N ASP A 161 34.62 -8.05 16.77
CA ASP A 161 33.90 -8.31 15.52
C ASP A 161 33.03 -7.11 15.13
N LEU A 162 32.28 -6.56 16.09
CA LEU A 162 31.43 -5.39 15.88
C LEU A 162 32.25 -4.18 15.40
N LEU A 163 33.33 -3.86 16.10
CA LEU A 163 34.21 -2.75 15.73
C LEU A 163 34.79 -2.92 14.32
N LYS A 164 35.30 -4.13 14.02
CA LYS A 164 35.88 -4.45 12.72
C LYS A 164 34.84 -4.26 11.61
N LYS A 165 33.64 -4.83 11.77
CA LYS A 165 32.62 -4.79 10.73
C LYS A 165 32.05 -3.39 10.53
N VAL A 166 31.84 -2.61 11.59
CA VAL A 166 31.40 -1.21 11.45
C VAL A 166 32.43 -0.39 10.68
N VAL A 167 33.73 -0.50 10.99
CA VAL A 167 34.78 0.21 10.23
C VAL A 167 34.82 -0.20 8.76
N GLU A 168 34.56 -1.47 8.48
CA GLU A 168 34.55 -2.03 7.12
C GLU A 168 33.42 -1.44 6.26
N ILE A 169 32.17 -1.47 6.75
CA ILE A 169 31.00 -1.20 5.89
C ILE A 169 30.35 0.17 6.13
N TYR A 170 30.59 0.85 7.26
CA TYR A 170 29.89 2.10 7.59
C TYR A 170 30.16 3.23 6.58
N ASN A 171 31.42 3.38 6.12
CA ASN A 171 31.77 4.44 5.17
C ASN A 171 31.11 4.26 3.79
N GLU A 172 30.82 3.01 3.41
CA GLU A 172 30.21 2.68 2.13
C GLU A 172 28.68 2.75 2.19
N TYR A 173 28.08 2.21 3.26
CA TYR A 173 26.62 2.04 3.35
C TYR A 173 25.90 3.02 4.30
N GLY A 174 26.65 3.77 5.12
CA GLY A 174 26.09 4.69 6.10
C GLY A 174 25.51 3.95 7.33
N PRO A 175 24.34 4.38 7.84
CA PRO A 175 23.77 3.81 9.06
C PRO A 175 23.57 2.29 9.01
N LEU A 176 23.91 1.62 10.10
CA LEU A 176 23.89 0.17 10.22
C LEU A 176 22.85 -0.27 11.25
N LEU A 177 22.22 -1.40 10.98
CA LEU A 177 21.29 -2.07 11.87
C LEU A 177 22.00 -3.28 12.49
N VAL A 178 22.09 -3.29 13.82
CA VAL A 178 22.56 -4.43 14.61
C VAL A 178 21.37 -5.10 15.25
N GLU A 179 21.27 -6.42 15.13
CA GLU A 179 20.18 -7.24 15.64
C GLU A 179 20.74 -8.38 16.50
N GLU A 180 19.96 -8.90 17.44
CA GLU A 180 20.28 -10.20 18.03
C GLU A 180 20.20 -11.29 16.96
N TYR A 181 21.21 -12.15 16.90
CA TYR A 181 21.21 -13.26 15.95
C TYR A 181 20.25 -14.35 16.44
N ILE A 182 19.22 -14.63 15.65
CA ILE A 182 18.26 -15.71 15.93
C ILE A 182 18.73 -16.97 15.23
N ASP A 183 19.37 -17.85 15.99
CA ASP A 183 19.71 -19.18 15.53
C ASP A 183 18.45 -20.03 15.29
N GLY A 184 18.53 -20.95 14.33
CA GLY A 184 17.44 -21.84 13.94
C GLY A 184 17.02 -21.74 12.47
N ARG A 185 15.81 -22.22 12.19
CA ARG A 185 15.29 -22.47 10.84
C ARG A 185 14.85 -21.18 10.16
N GLU A 186 15.08 -21.05 8.85
CA GLU A 186 14.65 -19.89 8.08
C GLU A 186 13.46 -20.24 7.19
N PHE A 187 12.40 -19.43 7.27
CA PHE A 187 11.18 -19.60 6.50
C PHE A 187 10.87 -18.36 5.69
N THR A 188 10.35 -18.57 4.49
CA THR A 188 9.85 -17.53 3.61
C THR A 188 8.38 -17.81 3.31
N VAL A 189 7.55 -16.77 3.33
CA VAL A 189 6.11 -16.84 3.07
C VAL A 189 5.70 -15.75 2.08
N LEU A 190 5.05 -16.14 0.99
CA LEU A 190 4.48 -15.24 0.01
C LEU A 190 3.04 -14.90 0.40
N VAL A 191 2.60 -13.66 0.15
CA VAL A 191 1.23 -13.19 0.34
C VAL A 191 0.81 -12.29 -0.82
N ALA A 192 -0.44 -12.37 -1.24
CA ALA A 192 -1.04 -11.49 -2.23
C ALA A 192 -2.40 -10.96 -1.74
N ALA A 193 -2.65 -9.68 -1.94
CA ALA A 193 -3.96 -9.09 -1.68
C ALA A 193 -5.03 -9.68 -2.61
N ASN A 194 -6.28 -9.71 -2.14
CA ASN A 194 -7.42 -10.13 -2.95
C ASN A 194 -8.09 -8.93 -3.60
N ALA A 195 -8.90 -9.20 -4.63
CA ALA A 195 -9.62 -8.19 -5.40
C ALA A 195 -10.61 -7.36 -4.56
N ASP A 196 -11.02 -7.82 -3.37
CA ASP A 196 -11.90 -7.07 -2.46
C ASP A 196 -11.20 -5.90 -1.74
N GLY A 197 -9.86 -5.85 -1.74
CA GLY A 197 -9.06 -4.85 -1.04
C GLY A 197 -9.09 -4.95 0.50
N LYS A 198 -9.59 -6.06 1.05
CA LYS A 198 -9.75 -6.30 2.50
C LYS A 198 -9.08 -7.59 2.97
N THR A 199 -9.09 -8.61 2.11
CA THR A 199 -8.53 -9.93 2.42
C THR A 199 -7.27 -10.18 1.58
N CYS A 200 -6.50 -11.19 1.97
CA CYS A 200 -5.32 -11.63 1.24
C CYS A 200 -5.25 -13.16 1.22
N LYS A 201 -4.55 -13.72 0.22
CA LYS A 201 -4.12 -15.11 0.21
C LYS A 201 -2.69 -15.18 0.69
N VAL A 202 -2.46 -15.95 1.75
CA VAL A 202 -1.12 -16.35 2.17
C VAL A 202 -0.82 -17.71 1.53
N PHE A 203 0.37 -17.88 0.96
CA PHE A 203 0.80 -19.10 0.27
C PHE A 203 1.58 -20.04 1.19
N LYS A 204 1.92 -21.24 0.70
CA LYS A 204 2.69 -22.25 1.43
C LYS A 204 4.02 -21.69 1.94
N PRO A 205 4.29 -21.68 3.27
CA PRO A 205 5.61 -21.39 3.80
C PRO A 205 6.65 -22.39 3.28
N VAL A 206 7.82 -21.88 2.92
CA VAL A 206 8.97 -22.68 2.49
C VAL A 206 10.13 -22.44 3.45
N GLU A 207 10.70 -23.53 3.92
CA GLU A 207 11.95 -23.54 4.67
C GLU A 207 13.12 -23.49 3.70
N TYR A 208 14.08 -22.63 3.99
CA TYR A 208 15.40 -22.68 3.37
C TYR A 208 16.38 -23.38 4.31
N VAL A 209 16.85 -24.55 3.91
CA VAL A 209 17.85 -25.33 4.63
C VAL A 209 19.22 -24.92 4.13
N PHE A 210 20.05 -24.37 5.01
CA PHE A 210 21.37 -23.87 4.64
C PHE A 210 22.32 -25.01 4.24
N PRO A 211 23.13 -24.82 3.19
CA PRO A 211 24.25 -25.71 2.88
C PRO A 211 25.23 -25.81 4.07
N GLU A 212 26.00 -26.90 4.10
CA GLU A 212 26.98 -27.14 5.17
C GLU A 212 27.96 -25.95 5.32
N GLY A 213 28.12 -25.48 6.55
CA GLY A 213 28.98 -24.33 6.88
C GLY A 213 28.32 -22.95 6.73
N LYS A 214 27.08 -22.86 6.22
CA LYS A 214 26.32 -21.61 6.10
C LYS A 214 25.21 -21.57 7.15
N THR A 215 24.88 -20.37 7.64
CA THR A 215 23.82 -20.19 8.66
C THR A 215 22.85 -19.04 8.35
N PHE A 216 23.07 -18.28 7.27
CA PHE A 216 22.19 -17.23 6.76
C PHE A 216 22.44 -16.98 5.26
N LYS A 217 21.49 -16.31 4.59
CA LYS A 217 21.59 -15.98 3.15
C LYS A 217 22.47 -14.75 2.93
N THR A 218 23.65 -14.94 2.35
CA THR A 218 24.51 -13.87 1.81
C THR A 218 24.00 -13.42 0.43
N TYR A 219 24.54 -12.32 -0.11
CA TYR A 219 24.22 -11.88 -1.48
C TYR A 219 24.51 -12.99 -2.51
N SER A 220 25.65 -13.69 -2.39
CA SER A 220 26.01 -14.78 -3.31
C SER A 220 24.99 -15.93 -3.29
N LEU A 221 24.50 -16.31 -2.10
CA LEU A 221 23.47 -17.34 -1.95
C LEU A 221 22.10 -16.94 -2.54
N LYS A 222 21.85 -15.65 -2.75
CA LYS A 222 20.61 -15.14 -3.34
C LYS A 222 20.69 -14.96 -4.86
N THR A 223 21.88 -14.75 -5.42
CA THR A 223 22.04 -14.34 -6.83
C THR A 223 22.85 -15.34 -7.67
N SER A 224 24.03 -15.75 -7.20
CA SER A 224 25.01 -16.46 -8.04
C SER A 224 25.13 -17.95 -7.72
N GLU A 225 24.83 -18.36 -6.49
CA GLU A 225 24.85 -19.76 -6.09
C GLU A 225 23.42 -20.32 -6.17
N LEU A 226 23.09 -20.99 -7.28
CA LEU A 226 21.79 -21.63 -7.46
C LEU A 226 21.67 -22.83 -6.50
N HIS A 227 20.73 -22.76 -5.56
CA HIS A 227 20.50 -23.79 -4.53
C HIS A 227 19.08 -24.36 -4.59
N PRO A 228 18.67 -25.01 -5.70
CA PRO A 228 17.31 -25.50 -5.86
C PRO A 228 16.95 -26.58 -4.83
N ASP A 229 17.93 -27.34 -4.36
CA ASP A 229 17.75 -28.46 -3.43
C ASP A 229 17.68 -28.03 -1.95
N CYS A 230 17.71 -26.72 -1.67
CA CYS A 230 17.66 -26.17 -0.31
C CYS A 230 16.27 -25.67 0.11
N ASN A 231 15.27 -25.75 -0.75
CA ASN A 231 13.93 -25.20 -0.50
C ASN A 231 12.91 -26.32 -0.26
N PHE A 232 12.32 -26.37 0.94
CA PHE A 232 11.37 -27.42 1.33
C PHE A 232 10.06 -26.82 1.82
N PRO A 233 8.89 -27.38 1.46
CA PRO A 233 7.62 -26.89 2.00
C PRO A 233 7.55 -27.17 3.50
N CYS A 234 7.01 -26.23 4.28
CA CYS A 234 6.77 -26.45 5.71
C CYS A 234 5.79 -27.61 5.91
N THR A 235 6.24 -28.70 6.54
CA THR A 235 5.44 -29.90 6.76
C THR A 235 4.73 -29.93 8.11
N ASP A 236 5.19 -29.14 9.09
CA ASP A 236 4.56 -29.00 10.39
C ASP A 236 3.27 -28.16 10.27
N PRO A 237 2.07 -28.73 10.49
CA PRO A 237 0.81 -28.01 10.33
C PRO A 237 0.61 -26.87 11.33
N VAL A 238 1.19 -26.98 12.54
CA VAL A 238 1.07 -25.95 13.58
C VAL A 238 1.93 -24.75 13.21
N LEU A 239 3.17 -25.02 12.81
CA LEU A 239 4.10 -23.98 12.36
C LEU A 239 3.64 -23.31 11.07
N ASP A 240 3.14 -24.08 10.09
CA ASP A 240 2.56 -23.57 8.84
C ASP A 240 1.44 -22.57 9.13
N LYS A 241 0.49 -22.95 9.99
CA LYS A 241 -0.62 -22.08 10.38
C LYS A 241 -0.13 -20.82 11.11
N ALA A 242 0.86 -20.96 12.00
CA ALA A 242 1.40 -19.84 12.75
C ALA A 242 2.15 -18.83 11.86
N LEU A 243 2.97 -19.31 10.93
CA LEU A 243 3.67 -18.50 9.93
C LEU A 243 2.66 -17.76 9.03
N ARG A 244 1.65 -18.46 8.52
CA ARG A 244 0.60 -17.83 7.69
C ARG A 244 -0.16 -16.74 8.44
N ALA A 245 -0.52 -16.99 9.69
CA ALA A 245 -1.22 -16.01 10.52
C ALA A 245 -0.33 -14.78 10.84
N ALA A 246 0.96 -14.98 11.11
CA ALA A 246 1.90 -13.88 11.30
C ALA A 246 2.04 -13.05 10.01
N THR A 247 2.16 -13.72 8.87
CA THR A 247 2.24 -13.07 7.55
C THR A 247 1.01 -12.23 7.23
N GLU A 248 -0.19 -12.80 7.43
CA GLU A 248 -1.44 -12.08 7.20
C GLU A 248 -1.54 -10.81 8.05
N ARG A 249 -1.23 -10.92 9.36
CA ARG A 249 -1.29 -9.78 10.27
C ARG A 249 -0.32 -8.67 9.87
N ILE A 250 0.96 -9.01 9.63
CA ILE A 250 1.98 -8.02 9.23
C ILE A 250 1.60 -7.35 7.90
N PHE A 251 1.21 -8.13 6.89
CA PHE A 251 0.82 -7.58 5.59
C PHE A 251 -0.40 -6.64 5.71
N LYS A 252 -1.39 -7.00 6.53
CA LYS A 252 -2.54 -6.12 6.83
C LYS A 252 -2.17 -4.89 7.65
N GLY A 253 -1.24 -5.00 8.60
CA GLY A 253 -0.72 -3.85 9.37
C GLY A 253 -0.05 -2.80 8.48
N PHE A 254 0.50 -3.22 7.33
CA PHE A 254 1.00 -2.33 6.29
C PHE A 254 -0.08 -1.77 5.35
N ASN A 255 -1.34 -2.19 5.48
CA ASN A 255 -2.37 -2.04 4.45
C ASN A 255 -1.86 -2.54 3.08
N GLY A 256 -1.26 -3.73 3.09
CA GLY A 256 -0.60 -4.34 1.95
C GLY A 256 -1.51 -4.45 0.72
N VAL A 257 -0.97 -4.08 -0.45
CA VAL A 257 -1.61 -4.28 -1.76
C VAL A 257 -0.61 -4.96 -2.70
N GLY A 258 -1.11 -5.51 -3.81
CA GLY A 258 -0.29 -6.33 -4.69
C GLY A 258 0.15 -7.61 -3.98
N TYR A 259 1.45 -7.83 -3.86
CA TYR A 259 2.02 -9.00 -3.19
C TYR A 259 3.29 -8.64 -2.44
N ALA A 260 3.69 -9.50 -1.50
CA ALA A 260 4.95 -9.37 -0.78
C ALA A 260 5.46 -10.73 -0.31
N ARG A 261 6.76 -10.81 -0.08
CA ARG A 261 7.44 -11.93 0.55
C ARG A 261 7.88 -11.54 1.95
N LEU A 262 7.63 -12.38 2.94
CA LEU A 262 8.07 -12.18 4.31
C LEU A 262 9.03 -13.29 4.71
N ASP A 263 10.13 -12.90 5.34
CA ASP A 263 11.18 -13.80 5.82
C ASP A 263 11.15 -13.87 7.35
N PHE A 264 11.30 -15.08 7.89
CA PHE A 264 11.20 -15.40 9.31
C PHE A 264 12.33 -16.32 9.76
N ARG A 265 12.70 -16.21 11.03
CA ARG A 265 13.49 -17.21 11.77
C ARG A 265 12.64 -17.89 12.81
N VAL A 266 12.86 -19.18 13.01
CA VAL A 266 12.20 -19.99 14.03
C VAL A 266 13.28 -20.65 14.88
N ASN A 267 13.33 -20.27 16.16
CA ASN A 267 14.33 -20.81 17.10
C ASN A 267 13.98 -22.22 17.58
N ASP A 268 14.86 -22.80 18.40
CA ASP A 268 14.72 -24.11 19.02
C ASP A 268 13.45 -24.27 19.90
N LYS A 269 12.90 -23.16 20.39
CA LYS A 269 11.64 -23.09 21.16
C LYS A 269 10.40 -22.93 20.27
N ASN A 270 10.53 -23.00 18.95
CA ASN A 270 9.47 -22.75 17.96
C ASN A 270 8.88 -21.32 18.02
N GLU A 271 9.65 -20.34 18.49
CA GLU A 271 9.24 -18.94 18.48
C GLU A 271 9.55 -18.33 17.11
N ILE A 272 8.56 -17.69 16.49
CA ILE A 272 8.67 -17.05 15.18
C ILE A 272 9.16 -15.60 15.35
N PHE A 273 10.25 -15.28 14.67
CA PHE A 273 10.83 -13.93 14.57
C PHE A 273 10.73 -13.44 13.13
N PHE A 274 10.01 -12.35 12.92
CA PHE A 274 9.95 -11.65 11.64
C PHE A 274 11.26 -10.90 11.37
N LEU A 275 11.83 -11.11 10.18
CA LEU A 275 13.06 -10.48 9.75
C LEU A 275 12.78 -9.27 8.84
N GLU A 276 12.06 -9.50 7.74
CA GLU A 276 11.77 -8.46 6.75
C GLU A 276 10.58 -8.82 5.86
N ILE A 277 10.02 -7.79 5.23
CA ILE A 277 9.00 -7.88 4.18
C ILE A 277 9.55 -7.22 2.90
N ASN A 278 9.41 -7.87 1.76
CA ASN A 278 9.78 -7.34 0.46
C ASN A 278 8.54 -7.31 -0.46
N PHE A 279 8.12 -6.12 -0.85
CA PHE A 279 6.95 -5.89 -1.72
C PHE A 279 7.26 -5.96 -3.22
N THR A 280 8.53 -6.03 -3.59
CA THR A 280 9.00 -6.20 -4.97
C THR A 280 9.88 -7.44 -5.06
N CYS A 281 9.38 -8.55 -4.52
CA CYS A 281 10.11 -9.80 -4.53
C CYS A 281 10.07 -10.45 -5.92
N SER A 282 11.20 -11.01 -6.32
CA SER A 282 11.32 -11.79 -7.53
C SER A 282 10.35 -12.95 -7.61
N VAL A 283 9.71 -13.09 -8.78
CA VAL A 283 8.74 -14.13 -9.11
C VAL A 283 8.83 -14.46 -10.61
N PHE A 284 8.35 -15.65 -10.95
CA PHE A 284 8.26 -16.22 -12.30
C PHE A 284 9.60 -16.58 -12.94
N TYR A 285 10.64 -16.83 -12.14
CA TYR A 285 11.88 -17.39 -12.68
C TYR A 285 11.73 -18.89 -13.00
N THR A 286 12.56 -19.35 -13.93
CA THR A 286 12.64 -20.74 -14.41
C THR A 286 14.09 -21.15 -14.62
N ASP A 287 14.31 -22.40 -15.01
CA ASP A 287 15.60 -22.90 -15.52
C ASP A 287 16.77 -22.78 -14.53
N GLY A 288 16.49 -22.95 -13.24
CA GLY A 288 17.47 -22.90 -12.16
C GLY A 288 17.56 -21.55 -11.45
N TYR A 289 16.98 -20.49 -12.01
CA TYR A 289 16.97 -19.14 -11.42
C TYR A 289 15.86 -18.94 -10.39
N GLU A 290 15.12 -20.00 -10.04
CA GLU A 290 14.01 -19.93 -9.09
C GLU A 290 14.43 -19.35 -7.74
N GLY A 291 13.75 -18.29 -7.30
CA GLY A 291 13.88 -17.75 -5.96
C GLY A 291 12.95 -18.45 -4.96
N SER A 292 13.05 -18.10 -3.68
CA SER A 292 12.17 -18.67 -2.65
C SER A 292 10.68 -18.47 -2.95
N ALA A 293 10.28 -17.37 -3.60
CA ALA A 293 8.89 -17.16 -4.01
C ALA A 293 8.44 -18.15 -5.10
N ASP A 294 9.30 -18.49 -6.06
CA ASP A 294 9.00 -19.48 -7.09
C ASP A 294 8.83 -20.89 -6.50
N PHE A 295 9.67 -21.26 -5.53
CA PHE A 295 9.50 -22.52 -4.79
C PHE A 295 8.19 -22.53 -3.98
N ILE A 296 7.82 -21.41 -3.35
CA ILE A 296 6.52 -21.29 -2.68
C ILE A 296 5.37 -21.57 -3.67
N LEU A 297 5.42 -20.94 -4.84
CA LEU A 297 4.41 -21.13 -5.89
C LEU A 297 4.41 -22.57 -6.43
N LYS A 298 5.58 -23.21 -6.54
CA LYS A 298 5.70 -24.62 -6.96
C LYS A 298 5.04 -25.59 -5.97
N PHE A 299 5.10 -25.30 -4.67
CA PHE A 299 4.52 -26.14 -3.62
C PHE A 299 3.08 -25.79 -3.24
N ASP A 300 2.61 -24.59 -3.58
CA ASP A 300 1.22 -24.17 -3.36
C ASP A 300 0.31 -24.65 -4.49
N GLU A 301 -0.93 -25.01 -4.15
CA GLU A 301 -1.93 -25.50 -5.10
C GLU A 301 -2.28 -24.48 -6.21
N ALA A 302 -2.11 -23.17 -5.95
CA ALA A 302 -2.35 -22.17 -6.98
C ALA A 302 -1.33 -22.22 -8.12
N GLY A 303 -0.09 -22.64 -7.84
CA GLY A 303 0.98 -22.52 -8.82
C GLY A 303 1.30 -21.07 -9.20
N GLN A 304 2.21 -20.91 -10.16
CA GLN A 304 2.51 -19.62 -10.77
C GLN A 304 1.29 -19.04 -11.51
N LYS A 305 0.48 -19.90 -12.15
CA LYS A 305 -0.72 -19.48 -12.87
C LYS A 305 -1.75 -18.82 -11.94
N GLY A 306 -2.15 -19.50 -10.86
CA GLY A 306 -3.16 -18.97 -9.94
C GLY A 306 -2.68 -17.72 -9.22
N PHE A 307 -1.38 -17.62 -8.92
CA PHE A 307 -0.80 -16.39 -8.39
C PHE A 307 -0.85 -15.23 -9.39
N LEU A 308 -0.49 -15.47 -10.66
CA LEU A 308 -0.55 -14.45 -11.71
C LEU A 308 -1.99 -13.94 -11.93
N GLU A 309 -2.96 -14.85 -12.02
CA GLU A 309 -4.38 -14.52 -12.13
C GLU A 309 -4.83 -13.65 -10.95
N GLN A 310 -4.44 -14.02 -9.72
CA GLN A 310 -4.79 -13.27 -8.52
C GLN A 310 -4.21 -11.85 -8.50
N ILE A 311 -2.92 -11.66 -8.81
CA ILE A 311 -2.32 -10.32 -8.79
C ILE A 311 -2.85 -9.43 -9.91
N ILE A 312 -3.25 -10.01 -11.06
CA ILE A 312 -3.92 -9.29 -12.14
C ILE A 312 -5.31 -8.83 -11.69
N GLU A 313 -6.10 -9.72 -11.11
CA GLU A 313 -7.44 -9.40 -10.61
C GLU A 313 -7.38 -8.31 -9.54
N GLU A 314 -6.44 -8.42 -8.59
CA GLU A 314 -6.17 -7.40 -7.58
C GLU A 314 -5.82 -6.05 -8.21
N GLY A 315 -4.88 -6.02 -9.16
CA GLY A 315 -4.41 -4.79 -9.79
C GLY A 315 -5.50 -4.07 -10.57
N ILE A 316 -6.33 -4.82 -11.31
CA ILE A 316 -7.50 -4.29 -12.01
C ILE A 316 -8.54 -3.76 -11.01
N ALA A 317 -8.89 -4.54 -9.99
CA ALA A 317 -9.90 -4.16 -9.01
C ALA A 317 -9.45 -2.94 -8.17
N ARG A 318 -8.18 -2.88 -7.78
CA ARG A 318 -7.58 -1.74 -7.08
C ARG A 318 -7.62 -0.48 -7.95
N HIS A 319 -7.28 -0.60 -9.23
CA HIS A 319 -7.38 0.51 -10.16
C HIS A 319 -8.83 0.99 -10.34
N ALA A 320 -9.79 0.07 -10.45
CA ALA A 320 -11.20 0.39 -10.56
C ALA A 320 -11.72 1.12 -9.30
N ARG A 321 -11.32 0.70 -8.09
CA ARG A 321 -11.66 1.38 -6.82
C ARG A 321 -11.14 2.82 -6.73
N LYS A 322 -10.00 3.12 -7.38
CA LYS A 322 -9.47 4.49 -7.45
C LYS A 322 -10.32 5.42 -8.34
N LYS A 323 -11.16 4.89 -9.25
CA LYS A 323 -11.96 5.70 -10.17
C LYS A 323 -13.13 6.36 -9.44
N LYS A 324 -13.06 7.68 -9.26
CA LYS A 324 -14.17 8.49 -8.75
C LYS A 324 -15.39 8.32 -9.68
N PRO A 325 -16.62 8.06 -9.18
CA PRO A 325 -17.82 7.94 -10.01
C PRO A 325 -18.31 9.29 -10.56
N TYR A 326 -17.53 10.34 -10.37
CA TYR A 326 -17.82 11.71 -10.74
C TYR A 326 -16.59 12.43 -11.29
N ALA A 327 -16.83 13.52 -12.01
CA ALA A 327 -15.81 14.45 -12.48
C ALA A 327 -16.25 15.89 -12.22
N MET A 328 -15.30 16.74 -11.85
CA MET A 328 -15.54 18.17 -11.71
C MET A 328 -15.76 18.81 -13.10
N LYS A 329 -16.80 19.64 -13.24
CA LYS A 329 -17.08 20.45 -14.43
C LYS A 329 -17.52 21.85 -14.00
N GLY A 330 -17.27 22.85 -14.83
CA GLY A 330 -17.65 24.23 -14.52
C GLY A 330 -16.77 25.27 -15.20
N ASN A 331 -17.00 26.54 -14.84
CA ASN A 331 -16.15 27.67 -15.23
C ASN A 331 -16.28 28.81 -14.20
N SER A 332 -15.49 29.87 -14.36
CA SER A 332 -15.48 31.02 -13.44
C SER A 332 -16.78 31.82 -13.37
N ILE A 333 -17.69 31.65 -14.32
CA ILE A 333 -18.97 32.37 -14.38
C ILE A 333 -20.07 31.53 -13.72
N ALA A 334 -20.17 30.26 -14.07
CA ALA A 334 -21.21 29.35 -13.60
C ALA A 334 -20.86 28.66 -12.27
N GLY A 335 -19.61 28.73 -11.82
CA GLY A 335 -19.09 27.93 -10.73
C GLY A 335 -18.72 26.51 -11.17
N PHE A 336 -18.28 25.70 -10.21
CA PHE A 336 -17.91 24.30 -10.41
C PHE A 336 -18.88 23.38 -9.66
N GLY A 337 -19.15 22.22 -10.25
CA GLY A 337 -19.93 21.14 -9.66
C GLY A 337 -19.32 19.79 -10.03
N ILE A 338 -19.77 18.71 -9.40
CA ILE A 338 -19.39 17.36 -9.78
C ILE A 338 -20.53 16.65 -10.51
N TYR A 339 -20.18 15.87 -11.53
CA TYR A 339 -21.13 15.24 -12.44
C TYR A 339 -20.83 13.75 -12.56
N ALA A 340 -21.87 12.92 -12.61
CA ALA A 340 -21.73 11.48 -12.73
C ALA A 340 -20.98 11.10 -14.03
N THR A 341 -19.93 10.30 -13.94
CA THR A 341 -19.16 9.82 -15.12
C THR A 341 -19.77 8.57 -15.75
N ARG A 342 -20.63 7.89 -14.99
CA ARG A 342 -21.36 6.66 -15.33
C ARG A 342 -22.73 6.66 -14.62
N PRO A 343 -23.68 5.79 -15.01
CA PRO A 343 -24.89 5.57 -14.22
C PRO A 343 -24.53 5.16 -12.78
N ILE A 344 -25.25 5.72 -11.81
CA ILE A 344 -25.10 5.42 -10.38
C ILE A 344 -26.46 4.95 -9.87
N HIS A 345 -26.52 3.78 -9.25
CA HIS A 345 -27.77 3.21 -8.75
C HIS A 345 -28.09 3.78 -7.37
N LYS A 346 -29.39 3.79 -7.02
CA LYS A 346 -29.84 4.14 -5.68
C LYS A 346 -29.09 3.29 -4.63
N GLY A 347 -28.53 3.94 -3.62
CA GLY A 347 -27.76 3.32 -2.53
C GLY A 347 -26.27 3.17 -2.81
N ASP A 348 -25.80 3.40 -4.04
CA ASP A 348 -24.37 3.37 -4.34
C ASP A 348 -23.65 4.51 -3.61
N VAL A 349 -22.45 4.20 -3.07
CA VAL A 349 -21.56 5.19 -2.49
C VAL A 349 -20.92 6.02 -3.61
N VAL A 350 -21.15 7.31 -3.57
CA VAL A 350 -20.58 8.33 -4.48
C VAL A 350 -19.25 8.83 -3.94
N PHE A 351 -19.20 9.15 -2.65
CA PHE A 351 -18.00 9.57 -1.93
C PHE A 351 -17.88 8.72 -0.67
N CYS A 352 -16.77 7.99 -0.56
CA CYS A 352 -16.43 7.28 0.66
C CYS A 352 -15.76 8.26 1.62
N GLY A 353 -16.41 8.58 2.74
CA GLY A 353 -15.86 9.42 3.81
C GLY A 353 -15.47 8.62 5.06
N GLU A 354 -16.04 7.43 5.23
CA GLU A 354 -15.68 6.51 6.32
C GLU A 354 -14.23 6.03 6.19
N GLU A 355 -13.56 5.87 7.34
CA GLU A 355 -12.18 5.38 7.45
C GLU A 355 -11.11 6.19 6.67
N LYS A 356 -11.48 7.38 6.15
CA LYS A 356 -10.54 8.28 5.47
C LYS A 356 -9.91 9.29 6.41
N ALA A 357 -8.70 9.70 6.06
CA ALA A 357 -8.10 10.90 6.64
C ALA A 357 -9.01 12.11 6.33
N GLN A 358 -9.26 12.92 7.36
CA GLN A 358 -10.10 14.11 7.26
C GLN A 358 -9.38 15.26 7.94
N ARG A 359 -9.52 16.46 7.39
CA ARG A 359 -9.06 17.68 8.04
C ARG A 359 -10.09 18.11 9.07
N VAL A 360 -9.72 18.02 10.35
CA VAL A 360 -10.63 18.37 11.46
C VAL A 360 -10.17 19.63 12.20
N VAL A 361 -11.13 20.40 12.68
CA VAL A 361 -10.88 21.63 13.45
C VAL A 361 -11.87 21.76 14.61
N THR A 362 -11.44 22.39 15.70
CA THR A 362 -12.35 22.78 16.78
C THR A 362 -12.83 24.20 16.60
N LYS A 363 -14.08 24.49 16.98
CA LYS A 363 -14.66 25.84 16.90
C LYS A 363 -13.82 26.88 17.65
N ARG A 364 -13.36 26.55 18.86
CA ARG A 364 -12.45 27.39 19.65
C ARG A 364 -11.18 27.78 18.89
N PHE A 365 -10.61 26.87 18.09
CA PHE A 365 -9.42 27.16 17.31
C PHE A 365 -9.73 28.16 16.19
N VAL A 366 -10.84 27.95 15.47
CA VAL A 366 -11.34 28.87 14.43
C VAL A 366 -11.55 30.26 15.01
N ASP A 367 -12.27 30.39 16.11
CA ASP A 367 -12.62 31.68 16.69
C ASP A 367 -11.38 32.49 17.14
N LYS A 368 -10.38 31.80 17.69
CA LYS A 368 -9.17 32.42 18.25
C LYS A 368 -8.10 32.72 17.21
N HIS A 369 -7.97 31.90 16.17
CA HIS A 369 -6.79 31.91 15.30
C HIS A 369 -7.08 32.28 13.85
N TRP A 370 -8.33 32.24 13.40
CA TRP A 370 -8.66 32.52 12.00
C TRP A 370 -9.07 33.97 11.78
N ASN A 371 -8.74 34.50 10.62
CA ASN A 371 -9.24 35.78 10.16
C ASN A 371 -10.69 35.66 9.63
N GLU A 372 -11.33 36.78 9.30
CA GLU A 372 -12.73 36.76 8.86
C GLU A 372 -12.97 36.05 7.52
N GLU A 373 -11.98 36.05 6.61
CA GLU A 373 -12.07 35.30 5.36
C GLU A 373 -12.08 33.79 5.61
N GLN A 374 -11.18 33.31 6.46
CA GLN A 374 -11.11 31.91 6.88
C GLN A 374 -12.39 31.49 7.64
N LYS A 375 -12.90 32.35 8.53
CA LYS A 375 -14.18 32.10 9.22
C LYS A 375 -15.37 32.09 8.28
N LEU A 376 -15.37 32.91 7.23
CA LEU A 376 -16.42 32.85 6.20
C LEU A 376 -16.36 31.52 5.44
N ASN A 377 -15.17 31.04 5.09
CA ASN A 377 -15.00 29.72 4.47
C ASN A 377 -15.42 28.60 5.41
N PHE A 378 -15.12 28.70 6.71
CA PHE A 378 -15.63 27.79 7.73
C PHE A 378 -17.16 27.70 7.68
N ARG A 379 -17.86 28.84 7.79
CA ARG A 379 -19.33 28.87 7.79
C ARG A 379 -19.95 28.37 6.49
N ARG A 380 -19.22 28.41 5.37
CA ARG A 380 -19.72 27.94 4.06
C ARG A 380 -19.55 26.43 3.84
N TYR A 381 -18.46 25.85 4.34
CA TYR A 381 -18.02 24.52 3.90
C TYR A 381 -17.75 23.54 5.04
N ALA A 382 -17.66 24.00 6.29
CA ALA A 382 -17.36 23.15 7.43
C ALA A 382 -18.57 22.25 7.76
N TYR A 383 -18.25 21.00 8.02
CA TYR A 383 -19.21 19.95 8.31
C TYR A 383 -19.18 19.58 9.79
N ALA A 384 -20.30 19.71 10.50
CA ALA A 384 -20.35 19.52 11.94
C ALA A 384 -20.31 18.02 12.31
N VAL A 385 -19.22 17.55 12.92
CA VAL A 385 -19.15 16.20 13.51
C VAL A 385 -19.85 16.19 14.87
N SER A 386 -19.65 17.27 15.63
CA SER A 386 -20.32 17.60 16.89
C SER A 386 -20.50 19.11 16.98
N ASP A 387 -21.04 19.62 18.09
CA ASP A 387 -21.20 21.06 18.32
C ASP A 387 -19.87 21.85 18.31
N GLU A 388 -18.76 21.18 18.62
CA GLU A 388 -17.43 21.80 18.80
C GLU A 388 -16.38 21.34 17.79
N VAL A 389 -16.64 20.28 17.02
CA VAL A 389 -15.67 19.65 16.12
C VAL A 389 -16.25 19.56 14.71
N PHE A 390 -15.47 20.02 13.74
CA PHE A 390 -15.89 20.16 12.35
C PHE A 390 -14.87 19.53 11.41
N VAL A 391 -15.35 18.96 10.31
CA VAL A 391 -14.55 18.51 9.17
C VAL A 391 -14.51 19.61 8.11
N LEU A 392 -13.36 19.78 7.48
CA LEU A 392 -13.09 20.74 6.43
C LEU A 392 -12.70 20.00 5.15
N TRP A 393 -12.69 20.74 4.05
CA TRP A 393 -12.07 20.26 2.82
C TRP A 393 -10.57 20.05 3.04
N ASP A 394 -10.02 19.11 2.26
CA ASP A 394 -8.60 18.78 2.26
C ASP A 394 -7.74 20.01 1.93
N GLU A 395 -6.48 20.00 2.34
CA GLU A 395 -5.52 21.04 1.93
C GLU A 395 -5.06 20.84 0.47
N ASP A 396 -5.15 19.61 -0.05
CA ASP A 396 -4.92 19.30 -1.46
C ASP A 396 -6.19 19.59 -2.30
N PRO A 397 -6.16 20.58 -3.21
CA PRO A 397 -7.30 20.89 -4.08
C PRO A 397 -7.67 19.77 -5.04
N SER A 398 -6.77 18.81 -5.32
CA SER A 398 -7.05 17.66 -6.17
C SER A 398 -8.05 16.67 -5.53
N GLU A 399 -8.21 16.75 -4.20
CA GLU A 399 -9.19 15.97 -3.45
C GLU A 399 -10.53 16.67 -3.26
N TRP A 400 -10.66 17.93 -3.69
CA TRP A 400 -11.91 18.67 -3.57
C TRP A 400 -13.02 18.11 -4.47
N ALA A 401 -14.23 18.04 -3.91
CA ALA A 401 -15.44 17.59 -4.60
C ALA A 401 -16.58 18.61 -4.37
N PRO A 402 -16.59 19.73 -5.11
CA PRO A 402 -17.61 20.77 -4.97
C PRO A 402 -18.98 20.21 -5.40
N GLN A 403 -19.78 19.79 -4.43
CA GLN A 403 -21.16 19.33 -4.64
C GLN A 403 -22.10 20.49 -4.40
N ASN A 404 -22.82 20.92 -5.44
CA ASN A 404 -23.73 22.05 -5.33
C ASN A 404 -25.02 21.71 -4.57
N HIS A 405 -25.65 22.75 -4.04
CA HIS A 405 -26.94 22.61 -3.37
C HIS A 405 -28.09 22.36 -4.37
N SER A 406 -29.00 21.44 -4.03
CA SER A 406 -30.34 21.36 -4.62
C SER A 406 -31.38 21.09 -3.54
N CYS A 407 -32.54 21.75 -3.64
CA CYS A 407 -33.70 21.44 -2.79
C CYS A 407 -34.38 20.10 -3.16
N ASP A 408 -34.02 19.50 -4.30
CA ASP A 408 -34.42 18.15 -4.71
C ASP A 408 -33.15 17.38 -5.08
N ALA A 409 -32.26 17.25 -4.09
CA ALA A 409 -30.96 16.62 -4.20
C ALA A 409 -31.05 15.15 -4.62
N ASN A 410 -30.07 14.69 -5.39
CA ASN A 410 -29.98 13.30 -5.84
C ASN A 410 -28.94 12.47 -5.06
N THR A 411 -28.11 13.12 -4.26
CA THR A 411 -27.23 12.48 -3.27
C THR A 411 -27.57 12.95 -1.85
N GLY A 412 -27.15 12.16 -0.86
CA GLY A 412 -27.34 12.46 0.56
C GLY A 412 -26.27 11.80 1.40
N LEU A 413 -26.13 12.24 2.65
CA LEU A 413 -25.15 11.67 3.58
C LEU A 413 -25.72 10.47 4.33
N ASP A 414 -24.89 9.43 4.46
CA ASP A 414 -25.09 8.25 5.29
C ASP A 414 -23.81 8.04 6.11
N GLY A 415 -23.86 8.30 7.41
CA GLY A 415 -22.66 8.56 8.21
C GLY A 415 -21.83 9.71 7.63
N LEU A 416 -20.57 9.41 7.29
CA LEU A 416 -19.63 10.27 6.58
C LEU A 416 -19.59 10.01 5.07
N ASN A 417 -20.28 8.97 4.58
CA ASN A 417 -20.37 8.69 3.14
C ASN A 417 -21.42 9.57 2.47
N VAL A 418 -21.24 9.82 1.17
CA VAL A 418 -22.30 10.34 0.30
C VAL A 418 -22.82 9.21 -0.57
N ILE A 419 -24.13 8.95 -0.51
CA ILE A 419 -24.82 7.92 -1.29
C ILE A 419 -25.81 8.52 -2.27
N ALA A 420 -26.14 7.77 -3.33
CA ALA A 420 -27.20 8.14 -4.27
C ALA A 420 -28.59 7.85 -3.69
N LEU A 421 -29.47 8.86 -3.66
CA LEU A 421 -30.84 8.74 -3.13
C LEU A 421 -31.81 8.13 -4.14
N ARG A 422 -31.44 8.16 -5.42
CA ARG A 422 -32.15 7.57 -6.56
C ARG A 422 -31.15 7.14 -7.63
N ASN A 423 -31.64 6.52 -8.70
CA ASN A 423 -30.80 6.30 -9.88
C ASN A 423 -30.42 7.67 -10.50
N ILE A 424 -29.14 7.81 -10.85
CA ILE A 424 -28.54 9.02 -11.42
C ILE A 424 -27.98 8.68 -12.79
N SER A 425 -28.32 9.50 -13.78
CA SER A 425 -27.87 9.29 -15.15
C SER A 425 -26.44 9.79 -15.34
N ARG A 426 -25.72 9.22 -16.32
CA ARG A 426 -24.43 9.75 -16.74
C ARG A 426 -24.58 11.23 -17.14
N ASN A 427 -23.62 12.06 -16.75
CA ASN A 427 -23.59 13.51 -16.93
C ASN A 427 -24.65 14.31 -16.15
N GLU A 428 -25.41 13.68 -15.27
CA GLU A 428 -26.24 14.41 -14.31
C GLU A 428 -25.36 15.01 -13.21
N GLU A 429 -25.69 16.23 -12.76
CA GLU A 429 -24.99 16.88 -11.65
C GLU A 429 -25.33 16.17 -10.33
N LEU A 430 -24.33 15.94 -9.49
CA LEU A 430 -24.50 15.37 -8.17
C LEU A 430 -24.66 16.52 -7.18
N THR A 431 -25.83 16.56 -6.54
CA THR A 431 -26.23 17.68 -5.69
C THR A 431 -26.66 17.18 -4.33
N LEU A 432 -26.35 17.97 -3.30
CA LEU A 432 -26.68 17.71 -1.91
C LEU A 432 -27.71 18.71 -1.39
N ASP A 433 -28.54 18.30 -0.45
CA ASP A 433 -29.36 19.25 0.32
C ASP A 433 -28.59 19.67 1.58
N TYR A 434 -27.98 20.86 1.51
CA TYR A 434 -27.20 21.44 2.61
C TYR A 434 -27.97 21.52 3.94
N SER A 435 -29.29 21.72 3.91
CA SER A 435 -30.10 21.77 5.13
C SER A 435 -30.22 20.41 5.83
N GLN A 436 -29.93 19.31 5.13
CA GLN A 436 -29.98 17.97 5.72
C GLN A 436 -28.76 17.65 6.58
N PHE A 437 -27.68 18.44 6.52
CA PHE A 437 -26.44 18.08 7.20
C PHE A 437 -25.61 19.24 7.74
N LEU A 438 -25.86 20.48 7.31
CA LEU A 438 -25.23 21.64 7.91
C LEU A 438 -26.02 22.09 9.14
N ASP A 439 -25.28 22.60 10.13
CA ASP A 439 -25.83 23.04 11.41
C ASP A 439 -26.04 24.56 11.46
N GLN A 440 -26.43 25.08 12.63
CA GLN A 440 -26.66 26.51 12.84
C GLN A 440 -25.45 27.43 12.56
N ASN A 441 -24.23 26.90 12.40
CA ASN A 441 -23.04 27.69 12.07
C ASN A 441 -22.92 27.97 10.57
N MET A 442 -23.76 27.36 9.74
CA MET A 442 -23.82 27.57 8.30
C MET A 442 -24.12 29.03 7.94
N GLU A 443 -23.40 29.58 6.95
CA GLU A 443 -23.75 30.85 6.32
C GLU A 443 -25.02 30.68 5.45
N PRO A 444 -26.14 31.36 5.77
CA PRO A 444 -27.36 31.29 4.97
C PRO A 444 -27.18 31.87 3.56
N PHE A 445 -27.95 31.38 2.59
CA PHE A 445 -27.92 31.93 1.23
C PHE A 445 -29.26 31.81 0.49
N GLU A 446 -29.47 32.72 -0.48
CA GLU A 446 -30.60 32.65 -1.41
C GLU A 446 -30.38 31.55 -2.46
N CYS A 447 -31.25 30.56 -2.46
CA CYS A 447 -31.22 29.43 -3.35
C CYS A 447 -31.92 29.71 -4.69
N ARG A 448 -31.20 29.42 -5.76
CA ARG A 448 -31.67 29.50 -7.15
C ARG A 448 -31.41 28.18 -7.89
N CYS A 449 -31.55 27.05 -7.19
CA CYS A 449 -31.21 25.71 -7.71
C CYS A 449 -32.09 25.22 -8.88
N GLY A 450 -33.16 25.96 -9.23
CA GLY A 450 -34.04 25.60 -10.35
C GLY A 450 -35.01 24.44 -10.08
N SER A 451 -34.96 23.81 -8.91
CA SER A 451 -35.94 22.79 -8.52
C SER A 451 -37.35 23.39 -8.40
N PRO A 452 -38.40 22.68 -8.87
CA PRO A 452 -39.80 23.06 -8.59
C PRO A 452 -40.14 23.14 -7.10
N LYS A 453 -39.34 22.50 -6.24
CA LYS A 453 -39.47 22.51 -4.77
C LYS A 453 -38.46 23.46 -4.10
N CYS A 454 -37.95 24.46 -4.83
CA CYS A 454 -36.98 25.40 -4.28
C CYS A 454 -37.54 26.13 -3.04
N ARG A 455 -36.79 26.13 -1.93
CA ARG A 455 -37.16 26.79 -0.67
C ARG A 455 -36.83 28.29 -0.62
N GLY A 456 -36.11 28.82 -1.61
CA GLY A 456 -35.74 30.23 -1.69
C GLY A 456 -34.61 30.64 -0.74
N LEU A 457 -34.75 30.43 0.58
CA LEU A 457 -33.68 30.66 1.56
C LEU A 457 -33.25 29.33 2.17
N ILE A 458 -31.93 29.10 2.23
CA ILE A 458 -31.35 27.90 2.86
C ILE A 458 -30.57 28.32 4.09
N THR A 459 -30.90 27.67 5.20
CA THR A 459 -30.23 27.80 6.49
C THR A 459 -29.83 26.41 6.98
N GLY A 460 -28.80 26.34 7.81
CA GLY A 460 -28.51 25.11 8.54
C GLY A 460 -29.56 24.81 9.61
N VAL A 461 -29.57 23.57 10.08
CA VAL A 461 -30.55 23.07 11.06
C VAL A 461 -29.92 23.03 12.44
N TYR A 462 -30.65 23.49 13.46
CA TYR A 462 -30.15 23.47 14.83
C TYR A 462 -29.85 22.03 15.28
N ASN A 463 -28.67 21.81 15.87
CA ASN A 463 -28.23 20.50 16.37
C ASN A 463 -28.24 19.40 15.29
N ASN A 464 -27.65 19.66 14.12
CA ASN A 464 -27.64 18.74 12.99
C ASN A 464 -26.27 18.08 12.74
N SER A 465 -25.51 17.85 13.82
CA SER A 465 -24.20 17.21 13.72
C SER A 465 -24.29 15.75 13.26
N VAL A 466 -23.18 15.18 12.77
CA VAL A 466 -23.07 13.73 12.52
C VAL A 466 -23.52 12.93 13.72
N ASN A 467 -23.01 13.25 14.91
CA ASN A 467 -23.37 12.56 16.14
C ASN A 467 -24.88 12.55 16.39
N THR A 468 -25.55 13.69 16.19
CA THR A 468 -27.00 13.79 16.39
C THR A 468 -27.78 12.95 15.37
N ARG A 469 -27.37 12.97 14.10
CA ARG A 469 -28.02 12.18 13.04
C ARG A 469 -27.86 10.68 13.27
N GLU A 470 -26.69 10.22 13.71
CA GLU A 470 -26.45 8.80 14.04
C GLU A 470 -27.31 8.32 15.23
N GLN A 471 -27.45 9.14 16.27
CA GLN A 471 -28.33 8.83 17.39
C GLN A 471 -29.80 8.69 16.97
N MET A 472 -30.27 9.54 16.04
CA MET A 472 -31.63 9.46 15.50
C MET A 472 -31.85 8.15 14.73
N VAL A 473 -30.91 7.74 13.87
CA VAL A 473 -30.98 6.47 13.12
C VAL A 473 -31.11 5.28 14.07
N GLN A 474 -30.29 5.25 15.13
CA GLN A 474 -30.36 4.19 16.16
C GLN A 474 -31.72 4.15 16.86
N SER A 475 -32.26 5.31 17.26
CA SER A 475 -33.57 5.39 17.93
C SER A 475 -34.72 4.87 17.06
N ASN A 476 -34.69 5.18 15.76
CA ASN A 476 -35.67 4.72 14.79
C ASN A 476 -35.57 3.20 14.53
N ALA A 477 -34.36 2.62 14.57
CA ALA A 477 -34.16 1.18 14.44
C ALA A 477 -34.71 0.39 15.64
N VAL A 478 -34.72 0.98 16.85
CA VAL A 478 -35.28 0.36 18.06
C VAL A 478 -36.81 0.45 18.07
N GLY A 479 -37.40 1.56 17.60
CA GLY A 479 -38.86 1.75 17.53
C GLY A 479 -39.60 0.91 16.48
N VAL A 480 -38.90 0.28 15.53
CA VAL A 480 -39.48 -0.64 14.52
C VAL A 480 -39.48 -2.10 15.02
N LYS A 481 -38.83 -2.40 16.15
CA LYS A 481 -38.80 -3.73 16.78
C LYS A 481 -39.78 -3.89 17.95
N SER A 482 -40.57 -2.87 18.27
CA SER A 482 -41.68 -2.90 19.23
C SER A 482 -43.02 -2.85 18.50
#